data_AF-A0AB73TLA7-F1
#
_entry.id   AF-A0AB73TLA7-F1
#
_cell.length_a   1.000
_cell.length_b   1.000
_cell.length_c   1.000
_cell.angle_alpha   90.00
_cell.angle_beta   90.00
_cell.angle_gamma   90.00
#
_symmetry.space_group_name_H-M   'P 1'
#
loop_
_entity.id
_entity.type
_entity.pdbx_description
1 polymer ?
#
loop_
_entity_poly.entity_id
_entity_poly.type
_entity_poly.pdbx_seq_one_letter_code
_entity_poly.pdbx_strand_id
1 'polypeptide(L)'
;TDKVLVITDLLGGSVNNHWMNYVYEKKLTKKITVIAGMTLSLIMELSMNIEDYKLREKISMIIAESQKSIINCSELMEVEDND
;
A
#
# COMPACT_ATOMS: atom_id res chain seq x y z
N THR A 1 -15.47 0.88 16.85
CA THR A 1 -15.65 -0.05 15.71
C THR A 1 -14.34 -0.14 14.99
N ASP A 2 -13.83 -1.34 14.82
CA ASP A 2 -12.51 -1.55 14.23
C ASP A 2 -12.50 -1.17 12.75
N LYS A 3 -11.37 -0.62 12.30
CA LYS A 3 -11.11 -0.26 10.90
C LYS A 3 -10.22 -1.34 10.30
N VAL A 4 -10.45 -1.68 9.02
CA VAL A 4 -9.74 -2.76 8.34
C VAL A 4 -8.97 -2.21 7.15
N LEU A 5 -7.71 -2.63 7.03
CA LEU A 5 -6.89 -2.42 5.84
C LEU A 5 -6.85 -3.73 5.05
N VAL A 6 -7.22 -3.66 3.78
CA VAL A 6 -7.08 -4.76 2.83
C VAL A 6 -6.00 -4.38 1.84
N ILE A 7 -4.98 -5.23 1.72
CA ILE A 7 -3.83 -5.00 0.86
C ILE A 7 -3.80 -6.14 -0.16
N THR A 8 -3.91 -5.81 -1.45
CA THR A 8 -3.93 -6.78 -2.54
C THR A 8 -2.68 -6.62 -3.40
N ASP A 9 -2.25 -7.73 -4.01
CA ASP A 9 -1.09 -7.78 -4.90
C ASP A 9 -1.23 -6.87 -6.12
N LEU A 10 -2.34 -6.94 -6.85
CA LEU A 10 -2.51 -6.31 -8.16
C LEU A 10 -3.84 -5.56 -8.28
N LEU A 11 -3.77 -4.32 -8.77
CA LEU A 11 -4.95 -3.53 -9.14
C LEU A 11 -5.67 -4.20 -10.31
N GLY A 12 -6.99 -4.38 -10.21
CA GLY A 12 -7.76 -5.04 -11.28
C GLY A 12 -7.68 -6.56 -11.28
N GLY A 13 -6.90 -7.17 -10.37
CA GLY A 13 -6.91 -8.61 -10.14
C GLY A 13 -8.24 -9.10 -9.57
N SER A 14 -8.54 -10.40 -9.70
CA SER A 14 -9.82 -10.97 -9.23
C SER A 14 -10.10 -10.71 -7.75
N VAL A 15 -9.08 -10.85 -6.91
CA VAL A 15 -9.14 -10.57 -5.46
C VAL A 15 -9.40 -9.09 -5.20
N ASN A 16 -8.67 -8.19 -5.88
CA ASN A 16 -8.84 -6.74 -5.74
C ASN A 16 -10.25 -6.30 -6.16
N ASN A 17 -10.73 -6.77 -7.31
CA ASN A 17 -12.06 -6.45 -7.82
C ASN A 17 -13.16 -6.94 -6.87
N HIS A 18 -13.00 -8.15 -6.29
CA HIS A 18 -13.96 -8.67 -5.32
C HIS A 18 -14.05 -7.77 -4.08
N TRP A 19 -12.92 -7.34 -3.53
CA TRP A 19 -12.90 -6.42 -2.40
C TRP A 19 -13.47 -5.05 -2.73
N MET A 20 -13.13 -4.48 -3.88
CA MET A 20 -13.65 -3.19 -4.34
C MET A 20 -15.18 -3.23 -4.47
N ASN A 21 -15.72 -4.26 -5.12
CA ASN A 21 -17.17 -4.45 -5.27
C ASN A 21 -17.85 -4.66 -3.91
N TYR A 22 -17.30 -5.53 -3.06
CA TYR A 22 -17.85 -5.78 -1.73
C TYR A 22 -17.92 -4.51 -0.88
N VAL A 23 -16.82 -3.73 -0.82
CA VAL A 23 -16.77 -2.47 -0.06
C VAL A 23 -17.75 -1.43 -0.61
N TYR A 24 -17.89 -1.36 -1.93
CA TYR A 24 -18.84 -0.47 -2.60
C TYR A 24 -20.30 -0.85 -2.31
N GLU A 25 -20.68 -2.09 -2.61
CA GLU A 25 -22.05 -2.60 -2.45
C GLU A 25 -22.53 -2.54 -1.00
N LYS A 26 -21.64 -2.84 -0.04
CA LYS A 26 -21.94 -2.79 1.40
C LYS A 26 -21.77 -1.40 2.01
N LYS A 27 -21.38 -0.37 1.23
CA LYS A 27 -21.14 1.01 1.68
C LYS A 27 -20.14 1.10 2.84
N LEU A 28 -19.06 0.30 2.77
CA LEU A 28 -18.06 0.15 3.83
C LEU A 28 -16.84 1.07 3.69
N THR A 29 -16.83 2.03 2.77
CA THR A 29 -15.69 2.93 2.50
C THR A 29 -15.23 3.77 3.70
N LYS A 30 -16.06 3.92 4.75
CA LYS A 30 -15.66 4.55 6.03
C LYS A 30 -14.95 3.60 7.00
N LYS A 31 -15.09 2.28 6.81
CA LYS A 31 -14.58 1.22 7.71
C LYS A 31 -13.43 0.42 7.08
N ILE A 32 -13.47 0.20 5.77
CA ILE A 32 -12.48 -0.59 5.03
C ILE A 32 -11.77 0.31 4.03
N THR A 33 -10.44 0.29 4.07
CA THR A 33 -9.59 0.88 3.04
C THR A 33 -8.93 -0.26 2.26
N VAL A 34 -9.05 -0.25 0.93
CA VAL A 34 -8.43 -1.22 0.02
C VAL A 34 -7.24 -0.56 -0.68
N ILE A 35 -6.07 -1.18 -0.63
CA ILE A 35 -4.83 -0.73 -1.26
C ILE A 35 -4.36 -1.86 -2.18
N ALA A 36 -4.00 -1.54 -3.43
CA ALA A 36 -3.44 -2.49 -4.39
C ALA A 36 -1.94 -2.23 -4.61
N GLY A 37 -1.19 -3.24 -5.06
CA GLY A 37 0.25 -3.13 -5.27
C GLY A 37 1.06 -3.49 -4.02
N MET A 38 0.78 -4.65 -3.42
CA MET A 38 1.49 -5.09 -2.21
C MET A 38 3.00 -5.19 -2.47
N THR A 39 3.79 -4.52 -1.63
CA THR A 39 5.25 -4.65 -1.58
C THR A 39 5.70 -4.84 -0.13
N LEU A 40 6.90 -5.41 0.08
CA LEU A 40 7.44 -5.60 1.43
C LEU A 40 7.59 -4.25 2.16
N SER A 41 8.08 -3.22 1.48
CA SER A 41 8.26 -1.87 2.05
C SER A 41 6.93 -1.28 2.54
N LEU A 42 5.85 -1.45 1.78
CA LEU A 42 4.52 -1.03 2.20
C LEU A 42 4.05 -1.79 3.44
N ILE A 43 4.23 -3.12 3.48
CA ILE A 43 3.85 -3.94 4.63
C ILE A 43 4.65 -3.58 5.89
N MET A 44 5.95 -3.34 5.75
CA MET A 44 6.83 -2.95 6.85
C MET A 44 6.38 -1.62 7.46
N GLU A 45 6.20 -0.59 6.63
CA GLU A 45 5.79 0.74 7.09
C GLU A 45 4.39 0.71 7.75
N LEU A 46 3.44 -0.03 7.16
CA LEU A 46 2.11 -0.20 7.77
C LEU A 46 2.17 -0.94 9.11
N SER A 47 3.02 -1.97 9.22
CA SER A 47 3.18 -2.76 10.44
C SER A 47 3.79 -1.95 11.56
N MET A 48 4.76 -1.08 11.26
CA MET A 48 5.36 -0.16 12.24
C MET A 48 4.37 0.88 12.77
N ASN A 49 3.34 1.23 11.99
CA ASN A 49 2.34 2.23 12.34
C ASN A 49 0.98 1.61 12.71
N ILE A 50 0.88 0.29 12.91
CA ILE A 50 -0.41 -0.41 13.07
C ILE A 50 -1.20 0.02 14.31
N GLU A 51 -0.51 0.44 15.36
CA GLU A 51 -1.10 0.94 16.61
C GLU A 51 -1.39 2.45 16.58
N ASP A 52 -1.03 3.16 15.50
CA ASP A 52 -1.26 4.59 15.38
C ASP A 52 -2.73 4.89 15.05
N TYR A 53 -3.42 5.61 15.94
CA TYR A 53 -4.80 6.05 15.75
C TYR A 53 -4.97 6.97 14.51
N LYS A 54 -3.90 7.62 14.04
CA LYS A 54 -3.84 8.45 12.83
C LYS A 54 -3.34 7.70 11.60
N LEU A 55 -3.12 6.39 11.65
CA LEU A 55 -2.63 5.59 10.52
C LEU A 55 -3.37 5.92 9.21
N ARG A 56 -4.71 6.07 9.28
CA ARG A 56 -5.54 6.36 8.11
C ARG A 56 -5.23 7.72 7.43
N GLU A 57 -4.84 8.72 8.21
CA GLU A 57 -4.42 10.03 7.70
C GLU A 57 -3.03 9.95 7.05
N LYS A 58 -2.22 8.97 7.45
CA LYS A 58 -0.86 8.74 6.96
C LYS A 58 -0.80 7.79 5.74
N ILE A 59 -1.85 7.05 5.41
CA ILE A 59 -1.83 6.03 4.34
C ILE A 59 -1.26 6.57 3.03
N SER A 60 -1.71 7.74 2.57
CA SER A 60 -1.23 8.31 1.31
C SER A 60 0.27 8.62 1.34
N MET A 61 0.77 9.10 2.49
CA MET A 61 2.20 9.34 2.70
C MET A 61 2.97 8.03 2.74
N ILE A 62 2.49 7.03 3.47
CA ILE A 62 3.08 5.69 3.56
C ILE A 62 3.19 5.04 2.17
N ILE A 63 2.14 5.14 1.36
CA ILE A 63 2.15 4.65 -0.03
C ILE A 63 3.25 5.37 -0.82
N ALA A 64 3.29 6.70 -0.78
CA ALA A 64 4.26 7.49 -1.52
C ALA A 64 5.72 7.16 -1.11
N GLU A 65 6.00 7.00 0.18
CA GLU A 65 7.32 6.59 0.67
C GLU A 65 7.66 5.16 0.27
N SER A 66 6.70 4.22 0.37
CA SER A 66 6.94 2.84 -0.01
C SER A 66 7.28 2.69 -1.50
N GLN A 67 6.72 3.53 -2.37
CA GLN A 67 7.01 3.51 -3.81
C GLN A 67 8.46 3.93 -4.12
N LYS A 68 9.09 4.76 -3.29
CA LYS A 68 10.51 5.14 -3.44
C LYS A 68 11.47 3.96 -3.26
N SER A 69 11.02 2.88 -2.61
CA SER A 69 11.84 1.67 -2.44
C SER A 69 11.96 0.84 -3.72
N ILE A 70 11.19 1.16 -4.77
CA ILE A 70 11.30 0.52 -6.08
C ILE A 70 12.40 1.26 -6.85
N ILE A 71 13.56 0.61 -6.98
CA ILE A 71 14.77 1.20 -7.57
C ILE A 71 15.28 0.26 -8.66
N ASN A 72 15.72 0.81 -9.80
CA ASN A 72 16.49 0.06 -10.78
C ASN A 72 17.95 -0.02 -10.32
N CYS A 73 18.32 -1.14 -9.71
CA CYS A 73 19.66 -1.32 -9.17
C CYS A 73 20.76 -1.32 -10.26
N SER A 74 20.44 -1.68 -11.50
CA SER A 74 21.43 -1.64 -12.59
C SER A 74 21.82 -0.21 -12.95
N GLU A 75 20.82 0.70 -13.04
CA GLU A 75 21.08 2.13 -13.26
C GLU A 75 21.87 2.75 -12.11
N LEU A 76 21.64 2.30 -10.88
CA LEU A 76 22.39 2.77 -9.71
C LEU A 76 23.89 2.44 -9.83
N MET A 77 24.23 1.23 -10.29
CA MET A 77 25.61 0.78 -10.45
C MET A 77 26.33 1.50 -11.60
N GLU A 78 25.64 1.83 -12.69
CA GLU A 78 26.23 2.58 -13.81
C GLU A 78 26.60 4.02 -13.44
N VAL A 79 25.91 4.63 -12.47
CA VAL A 79 26.26 5.97 -11.97
C VAL A 79 27.53 5.92 -11.12
N GLU A 80 27.71 4.89 -10.29
CA GLU A 80 28.91 4.73 -9.46
C GLU A 80 30.19 4.48 -10.27
N ASP A 81 30.09 3.84 -11.43
CA ASP A 81 31.25 3.58 -12.32
C ASP A 81 31.68 4.83 -13.14
N ASN A 82 30.87 5.88 -13.18
CA ASN A 82 31.13 7.11 -13.95
C ASN A 82 31.60 8.31 -13.09
N ASP A 83 31.71 8.14 -11.78
CA ASP A 83 32.28 9.10 -10.81
C ASP A 83 33.70 8.68 -10.37
#